data_AF-A0A929K6D4-F1
#
_entry.id   AF-A0A929K6D4-F1
#
_cell.length_a   1.000
_cell.length_b   1.000
_cell.length_c   1.000
_cell.angle_alpha   90.00
_cell.angle_beta   90.00
_cell.angle_gamma   90.00
#
_symmetry.space_group_name_H-M   'P 1'
#
loop_
_entity.id
_entity.type
_entity.pdbx_description
1 polymer ?
#
loop_
_entity_poly.entity_id
_entity_poly.type
_entity_poly.pdbx_seq_one_letter_code
_entity_poly.pdbx_strand_id
1 'polypeptide(L)'
;MDQKIKNAYIEEIKKAKGQIPSEAYIAEICGTTQATVSKHLMSTNLDELICPFKIFGNDVLLGLRNRASKGDAQAAKLFFALVFDWNEKQEIKGELKLKAEVKVMSMEDTIKKYKKVLDKISEE
;
A
#
# COMPACT_ATOMS: atom_id res chain seq x y z
N MET A 1 -7.02 -34.30 -4.09
CA MET A 1 -6.06 -33.49 -4.88
C MET A 1 -5.75 -32.18 -4.16
N ASP A 2 -6.77 -31.50 -3.61
CA ASP A 2 -6.64 -30.30 -2.76
C ASP A 2 -5.56 -30.35 -1.68
N GLN A 3 -5.54 -31.41 -0.86
CA GLN A 3 -4.59 -31.54 0.24
C GLN A 3 -3.12 -31.59 -0.22
N LYS A 4 -2.86 -32.09 -1.45
CA LYS A 4 -1.51 -32.20 -2.02
C LYS A 4 -0.96 -30.81 -2.34
N ILE A 5 -1.76 -29.95 -2.98
CA ILE A 5 -1.37 -28.57 -3.30
C ILE A 5 -1.14 -27.77 -2.02
N LYS A 6 -2.05 -27.90 -1.05
CA LYS A 6 -1.93 -27.21 0.25
C LYS A 6 -0.67 -27.63 1.01
N ASN A 7 -0.39 -28.93 1.10
CA ASN A 7 0.80 -29.43 1.78
C ASN A 7 2.09 -28.96 1.07
N ALA A 8 2.14 -29.05 -0.26
CA ALA A 8 3.28 -28.57 -1.05
C ALA A 8 3.52 -27.07 -0.82
N TYR A 9 2.45 -26.26 -0.81
CA TYR A 9 2.53 -24.83 -0.57
C TYR A 9 3.14 -24.51 0.81
N ILE A 10 2.65 -25.17 1.87
CA ILE A 10 3.13 -24.96 3.23
C ILE A 10 4.58 -25.44 3.41
N GLU A 11 4.93 -26.60 2.83
CA GLU A 11 6.29 -27.14 2.90
C GLU A 11 7.30 -26.22 2.22
N GLU A 12 6.98 -25.72 1.02
CA GLU A 12 7.86 -24.81 0.30
C GLU A 12 8.04 -23.49 1.03
N ILE A 13 6.99 -22.95 1.66
CA ILE A 13 7.15 -21.75 2.48
C ILE A 13 8.08 -21.99 3.69
N LYS A 14 7.97 -23.17 4.33
CA LYS A 14 8.86 -23.54 5.44
C LYS A 14 10.31 -23.66 4.97
N LYS A 15 10.55 -24.26 3.80
CA LYS A 15 11.90 -24.40 3.21
C LYS A 15 12.49 -23.05 2.83
N ALA A 16 11.69 -22.17 2.23
CA ALA A 16 12.14 -20.87 1.74
C ALA A 16 12.15 -19.77 2.83
N LYS A 17 12.15 -20.15 4.11
CA LYS A 17 12.18 -19.24 5.28
C LYS A 17 11.11 -18.13 5.22
N GLY A 18 9.92 -18.46 4.74
CA GLY A 18 8.82 -17.49 4.63
C GLY A 18 8.67 -16.83 3.26
N GLN A 19 9.56 -17.11 2.29
CA GLN A 19 9.31 -16.69 0.90
C GLN A 19 8.14 -17.49 0.31
N ILE A 20 7.26 -16.77 -0.40
CA ILE A 20 6.07 -17.35 -1.01
C ILE A 20 6.45 -18.00 -2.34
N PRO A 21 6.24 -19.31 -2.53
CA PRO A 21 6.47 -19.97 -3.80
C PRO A 21 5.45 -19.49 -4.84
N SER A 22 5.86 -19.39 -6.10
CA SER A 22 4.93 -19.04 -7.17
C SER A 22 3.94 -20.17 -7.42
N GLU A 23 2.72 -19.83 -7.84
CA GLU A 23 1.70 -20.84 -8.19
C GLU A 23 2.17 -21.76 -9.32
N ALA A 24 2.96 -21.24 -10.27
CA ALA A 24 3.55 -22.01 -11.36
C ALA A 24 4.54 -23.07 -10.85
N TYR A 25 5.38 -22.70 -9.88
CA TYR A 25 6.32 -23.63 -9.24
C TYR A 25 5.58 -24.73 -8.46
N ILE A 26 4.53 -24.38 -7.75
CA ILE A 26 3.70 -25.36 -7.02
C ILE A 26 2.94 -26.27 -7.97
N ALA A 27 2.51 -25.75 -9.12
CA ALA A 27 1.88 -26.54 -10.17
C ALA A 27 2.84 -27.59 -10.76
N GLU A 28 4.10 -27.22 -10.97
CA GLU A 28 5.16 -28.12 -11.43
C GLU A 28 5.40 -29.26 -10.43
N ILE A 29 5.56 -28.94 -9.14
CA ILE A 29 5.73 -29.95 -8.07
C ILE A 29 4.52 -30.88 -7.98
N CYS A 30 3.32 -30.33 -8.12
CA CYS A 30 2.09 -31.09 -7.95
C CYS A 30 1.69 -31.90 -9.19
N GLY A 31 2.29 -31.62 -10.35
CA GLY A 31 1.92 -32.20 -11.65
C GLY A 31 0.55 -31.71 -12.12
N THR A 32 0.28 -30.41 -11.98
CA THR A 32 -1.02 -29.80 -12.31
C THR A 32 -0.84 -28.45 -13.04
N THR A 33 -1.93 -27.75 -13.32
CA THR A 33 -1.90 -26.42 -13.95
C THR A 33 -1.89 -25.31 -12.92
N GLN A 34 -1.27 -24.18 -13.26
CA GLN A 34 -1.29 -22.98 -12.42
C GLN A 34 -2.73 -22.55 -12.08
N ALA A 35 -3.64 -22.59 -13.06
CA ALA A 35 -5.05 -22.26 -12.85
C ALA A 35 -5.73 -23.13 -11.79
N THR A 36 -5.37 -24.43 -11.72
CA THR A 36 -5.89 -25.36 -10.72
C THR A 36 -5.36 -25.02 -9.33
N VAL A 37 -4.07 -24.70 -9.23
CA VAL A 37 -3.45 -24.24 -7.97
C VAL A 37 -4.12 -22.96 -7.48
N SER A 38 -4.26 -21.96 -8.35
CA SER A 38 -4.87 -20.67 -8.00
C SER A 38 -6.31 -20.83 -7.51
N LYS A 39 -7.12 -21.62 -8.23
CA LYS A 39 -8.50 -21.94 -7.83
C LYS A 39 -8.57 -22.60 -6.45
N HIS A 40 -7.67 -23.53 -6.15
CA HIS A 40 -7.65 -24.21 -4.85
C HIS A 40 -7.15 -23.32 -3.72
N LEU A 41 -6.14 -22.48 -3.96
CA LEU A 41 -5.67 -21.50 -2.97
C LEU A 41 -6.75 -20.46 -2.65
N MET A 42 -7.50 -20.01 -3.66
CA MET A 42 -8.64 -19.10 -3.46
C MET A 42 -9.77 -19.72 -2.62
N SER A 43 -10.01 -21.02 -2.76
CA SER A 43 -11.01 -21.73 -1.95
C SER A 43 -10.50 -22.16 -0.57
N THR A 44 -9.20 -22.05 -0.32
CA THR A 44 -8.59 -22.43 0.96
C THR A 44 -8.82 -21.33 1.99
N ASN A 45 -9.26 -21.71 3.19
CA ASN A 45 -9.40 -20.74 4.27
C ASN A 45 -8.02 -20.15 4.59
N LEU A 46 -7.86 -18.84 4.39
CA LEU A 46 -6.62 -18.10 4.61
C LEU A 46 -6.12 -18.24 6.06
N ASP A 47 -7.04 -18.52 6.99
CA ASP A 47 -6.72 -18.78 8.39
C ASP A 47 -5.86 -20.05 8.59
N GLU A 48 -5.88 -20.99 7.65
CA GLU A 48 -5.06 -22.20 7.69
C GLU A 48 -3.68 -22.00 7.05
N LEU A 49 -3.45 -20.84 6.44
CA LEU A 49 -2.19 -20.41 5.82
C LEU A 49 -1.47 -19.34 6.68
N ILE A 50 -1.92 -19.10 7.92
CA ILE A 50 -1.62 -17.91 8.74
C ILE A 50 -0.15 -17.62 9.04
N CYS A 51 0.71 -18.63 9.22
CA CYS A 51 2.05 -18.34 9.77
C CYS A 51 2.92 -17.51 8.79
N PRO A 52 2.93 -17.81 7.48
CA PRO A 52 3.61 -16.99 6.48
C PRO A 52 2.90 -15.68 6.13
N PHE A 53 1.56 -15.68 6.09
CA PHE A 53 0.79 -14.49 5.72
C PHE A 53 0.88 -13.37 6.76
N LYS A 54 1.05 -13.68 8.06
CA LYS A 54 1.29 -12.65 9.09
C LYS A 54 2.64 -11.94 8.93
N ILE A 55 3.69 -12.68 8.55
CA ILE A 55 5.01 -12.08 8.30
C ILE A 55 4.95 -11.20 7.04
N PHE A 56 4.35 -11.72 5.97
CA PHE A 56 4.17 -10.98 4.72
C PHE A 56 3.25 -9.76 4.88
N GLY A 57 2.17 -9.89 5.65
CA GLY A 57 1.25 -8.79 5.96
C GLY A 57 1.99 -7.64 6.62
N ASN A 58 2.89 -7.93 7.57
CA ASN A 58 3.71 -6.89 8.20
C ASN A 58 4.66 -6.22 7.20
N ASP A 59 5.34 -6.97 6.34
CA ASP A 59 6.26 -6.40 5.34
C ASP A 59 5.54 -5.57 4.27
N VAL A 60 4.36 -6.03 3.82
CA VAL A 60 3.50 -5.28 2.90
C VAL A 60 3.00 -4.00 3.55
N LEU A 61 2.52 -4.08 4.80
CA LEU A 61 2.10 -2.91 5.56
C LEU A 61 3.26 -1.92 5.78
N LEU A 62 4.46 -2.42 6.06
CA LEU A 62 5.67 -1.60 6.21
C LEU A 62 6.05 -0.92 4.88
N GLY A 63 5.98 -1.66 3.77
CA GLY A 63 6.23 -1.15 2.42
C GLY A 63 5.23 -0.08 2.01
N LEU A 64 3.95 -0.30 2.26
CA LEU A 64 2.89 0.67 2.04
C LEU A 64 3.10 1.93 2.90
N ARG A 65 3.40 1.77 4.19
CA ARG A 65 3.71 2.89 5.11
C ARG A 65 4.90 3.71 4.61
N ASN A 66 5.99 3.07 4.19
CA ASN A 66 7.20 3.75 3.73
C ASN A 66 7.00 4.52 2.42
N ARG A 67 6.16 4.00 1.52
CA ARG A 67 5.75 4.71 0.30
C ARG A 67 4.82 5.88 0.63
N ALA A 68 3.84 5.65 1.51
CA ALA A 68 2.93 6.69 1.98
C ALA A 68 3.67 7.86 2.63
N SER A 69 4.68 7.59 3.47
CA SER A 69 5.51 8.63 4.11
C SER A 69 6.34 9.45 3.11
N LYS A 70 6.55 8.93 1.89
CA LYS A 70 7.22 9.63 0.79
C LYS A 70 6.25 10.39 -0.13
N GLY A 71 4.96 10.41 0.20
CA GLY A 71 3.93 11.14 -0.55
C GLY A 71 3.15 10.30 -1.57
N ASP A 72 3.31 8.97 -1.59
CA ASP A 72 2.51 8.10 -2.46
C ASP A 72 1.07 7.95 -1.93
N ALA A 73 0.16 8.69 -2.55
CA ALA A 73 -1.25 8.75 -2.15
C ALA A 73 -1.97 7.40 -2.32
N GLN A 74 -1.61 6.58 -3.31
CA GLN A 74 -2.23 5.27 -3.49
C GLN A 74 -1.79 4.31 -2.39
N ALA A 75 -0.50 4.31 -2.06
CA ALA A 75 0.02 3.51 -0.96
C ALA A 75 -0.61 3.91 0.40
N ALA A 76 -0.83 5.21 0.63
CA ALA A 76 -1.50 5.70 1.82
C ALA A 76 -2.95 5.19 1.92
N LYS A 77 -3.72 5.29 0.82
CA LYS A 77 -5.11 4.79 0.77
C LYS A 77 -5.19 3.29 1.07
N LEU A 78 -4.33 2.49 0.45
CA LEU A 78 -4.26 1.04 0.70
C LEU A 78 -3.88 0.74 2.15
N PHE A 79 -2.89 1.44 2.70
CA PHE A 79 -2.52 1.27 4.11
C PHE A 79 -3.68 1.59 5.05
N PHE A 80 -4.39 2.70 4.83
CA PHE A 80 -5.53 3.08 5.67
C PHE A 80 -6.70 2.10 5.55
N ALA A 81 -6.99 1.62 4.34
CA ALA A 81 -8.02 0.61 4.12
C ALA A 81 -7.71 -0.70 4.86
N LEU A 82 -6.45 -1.13 4.85
CA LEU A 82 -6.03 -2.40 5.45
C LEU A 82 -5.91 -2.34 6.98
N VAL A 83 -5.51 -1.20 7.55
CA VAL A 83 -5.22 -1.07 9.00
C VAL A 83 -6.38 -0.46 9.78
N PHE A 84 -7.13 0.45 9.18
CA PHE A 84 -8.14 1.26 9.86
C PHE A 84 -9.55 1.08 9.29
N ASP A 85 -9.76 0.08 8.43
CA ASP A 85 -11.04 -0.16 7.73
C ASP A 85 -11.55 1.10 7.01
N TRP A 86 -10.60 1.89 6.48
CA TRP A 86 -10.89 3.16 5.82
C TRP A 86 -11.37 2.95 4.39
N ASN A 87 -12.32 3.76 3.93
CA ASN A 87 -12.71 3.78 2.52
C ASN A 87 -12.89 5.22 2.00
N GLU A 88 -12.80 5.41 0.69
CA GLU A 88 -12.83 6.74 0.06
C GLU A 88 -14.15 7.50 0.29
N LYS A 89 -15.22 6.79 0.64
CA LYS A 89 -16.55 7.36 0.88
C LYS A 89 -16.80 7.69 2.35
N GLN A 90 -15.86 7.38 3.25
CA GLN A 90 -16.01 7.74 4.66
C GLN A 90 -15.92 9.26 4.80
N GLU A 91 -17.06 9.87 5.13
CA GLU A 91 -17.11 11.25 5.59
C GLU A 91 -16.39 11.35 6.94
N ILE A 92 -15.26 12.05 6.95
CA ILE A 92 -14.59 12.41 8.19
C ILE A 92 -15.41 13.52 8.84
N LYS A 93 -16.30 13.17 9.78
CA LYS A 93 -16.98 14.14 10.64
C LYS A 93 -16.02 14.58 11.74
N GLY A 94 -15.33 15.69 11.51
CA GLY A 94 -14.45 16.31 12.51
C GLY A 94 -13.92 17.67 12.03
N GLU A 95 -13.82 18.63 12.94
CA GLU A 95 -13.15 19.90 12.68
C GLU A 95 -11.65 19.66 12.48
N LEU A 96 -11.19 19.70 11.23
CA LEU A 96 -9.78 19.81 10.91
C LEU A 96 -9.27 21.19 11.36
N LYS A 97 -8.78 21.27 12.61
CA LYS A 97 -7.98 22.41 13.06
C LYS A 97 -6.61 22.36 12.39
N LEU A 98 -6.56 22.85 11.15
CA LEU A 98 -5.31 23.13 10.47
C LEU A 98 -4.51 24.17 11.29
N LYS A 99 -3.53 23.72 12.07
CA LYS A 99 -2.51 24.58 12.71
C LYS A 99 -1.43 25.00 11.72
N ALA A 100 -1.82 25.28 10.47
CA ALA A 100 -0.95 25.93 9.52
C ALA A 100 -1.52 27.32 9.32
N GLU A 101 -0.88 28.33 9.90
CA GLU A 101 -1.04 29.72 9.46
C GLU A 101 -0.51 29.80 8.02
N VAL A 102 -1.36 29.43 7.06
CA VAL A 102 -1.12 29.80 5.67
C VAL A 102 -1.39 31.29 5.63
N LYS A 103 -0.32 32.09 5.68
CA LYS A 103 -0.38 33.51 5.36
C LYS A 103 -0.75 33.61 3.89
N VAL A 104 -2.05 33.61 3.60
CA VAL A 104 -2.56 33.92 2.27
C VAL A 104 -2.25 35.39 2.06
N MET A 105 -1.15 35.68 1.35
CA MET A 105 -0.91 37.03 0.89
C MET A 105 -2.08 37.40 -0.02
N SER A 106 -2.72 38.53 0.24
CA SER A 106 -3.74 39.05 -0.66
C SER A 106 -3.12 39.21 -2.06
N MET A 107 -3.95 39.11 -3.09
CA MET A 107 -3.49 39.32 -4.46
C MET A 107 -2.88 40.73 -4.62
N GLU A 108 -3.36 41.70 -3.84
CA GLU A 108 -2.85 43.06 -3.76
C GLU A 108 -1.42 43.12 -3.20
N ASP A 109 -1.13 42.39 -2.12
CA ASP A 109 0.22 42.30 -1.53
C ASP A 109 1.21 41.61 -2.48
N THR A 110 0.73 40.62 -3.23
CA THR A 110 1.53 39.92 -4.24
C THR A 110 1.87 40.86 -5.40
N ILE A 111 0.89 41.59 -5.92
CA ILE A 111 1.08 42.59 -6.98
C ILE A 111 2.06 43.69 -6.51
N LYS A 112 1.95 44.16 -5.27
CA LYS A 112 2.84 45.18 -4.70
C LYS A 112 4.28 44.68 -4.59
N LYS A 113 4.49 43.42 -4.23
CA LYS A 113 5.82 42.79 -4.20
C LYS A 113 6.44 42.70 -5.58
N TYR A 114 5.68 42.27 -6.59
CA TYR A 114 6.19 42.16 -7.97
C TYR A 114 6.47 43.53 -8.60
N LYS A 115 5.64 44.55 -8.36
CA LYS A 115 5.92 45.93 -8.81
C LYS A 115 7.24 46.45 -8.23
N LYS A 116 7.47 46.25 -6.93
CA LYS A 116 8.71 46.69 -6.27
C LYS A 116 9.98 45.99 -6.79
N VAL A 117 9.83 44.77 -7.32
CA VAL A 117 10.94 44.05 -7.98
C VAL A 117 11.15 44.59 -9.39
N LEU A 118 10.08 44.86 -10.14
CA LEU A 118 10.15 45.46 -11.47
C LEU A 118 10.73 46.88 -11.44
N ASP A 119 10.37 47.69 -10.46
CA ASP A 119 10.90 49.05 -10.28
C ASP A 119 12.42 49.02 -10.01
N LYS A 120 12.90 48.02 -9.25
CA LYS A 120 14.34 47.83 -9.00
C LYS A 120 15.13 47.39 -10.23
N ILE A 121 14.51 46.64 -11.14
CA ILE A 121 15.15 46.20 -12.40
C ILE A 121 15.19 47.36 -13.41
N SER A 122 14.32 48.36 -13.27
CA SER A 122 14.27 49.56 -14.12
C SER A 122 15.29 50.64 -13.71
N GLU A 123 15.94 50.52 -12.56
CA GLU A 123 16.94 51.49 -12.04
C GLU A 123 18.39 51.02 -12.21
N GLU A 124 18.63 49.84 -12.79
CA GLU A 124 19.94 49.34 -13.27
C GLU A 124 20.04 49.45 -14.81
#